data_AF-A0AAN2PFF4-F1
#
_entry.id   AF-A0AAN2PFF4-F1
#
_cell.length_a   1.000
_cell.length_b   1.000
_cell.length_c   1.000
_cell.angle_alpha   90.00
_cell.angle_beta   90.00
_cell.angle_gamma   90.00
#
_symmetry.space_group_name_H-M   'P 1'
#
loop_
_entity.id
_entity.type
_entity.pdbx_description
1 polymer ?
#
loop_
_entity_poly.entity_id
_entity_poly.type
_entity_poly.pdbx_seq_one_letter_code
_entity_poly.pdbx_strand_id
1 'polypeptide(L)'
;MTNKALKTLKKDKDGFFLFVEGSKIDWAAHGNDTIGMISDTLAFDDAVNEALTFAKNDGNTMVIAVTDHGNSGITMGNVNTNSSYPETPVSAYIDPLKKAKMTVEGALSKLKPDHSNLKEVAALYGLDNLTSEETAKLTSTKNVGAEMTKLLANRANIGFTTGGHTGEDVFLYSYGPSKPTGLVENTDLAKKMAEFMGFDLQKLSNKLYMNAKDSFEKKGYSTRIDVTDPNNPVFVAKKGQQKVELPANKNIVISKTPKSTKQKEINAITVYNGKDFYISEQALKAVK
;
A
#
# COMPACT_ATOMS: atom_id res chain seq x y z
N MET A 1 12.93 8.91 1.46
CA MET A 1 12.50 8.84 0.03
C MET A 1 11.51 9.95 -0.33
N THR A 2 10.51 10.20 0.52
CA THR A 2 9.49 11.26 0.36
C THR A 2 10.05 12.62 -0.06
N ASN A 3 11.04 13.15 0.66
CA ASN A 3 11.68 14.43 0.33
C ASN A 3 12.21 14.50 -1.12
N LYS A 4 12.79 13.40 -1.63
CA LYS A 4 13.32 13.34 -3.00
C LYS A 4 12.21 13.30 -4.04
N ALA A 5 11.13 12.55 -3.77
CA ALA A 5 9.95 12.51 -4.62
C ALA A 5 9.33 13.91 -4.72
N LEU A 6 9.08 14.57 -3.59
CA LEU A 6 8.54 15.94 -3.53
C LEU A 6 9.41 16.93 -4.33
N LYS A 7 10.73 16.92 -4.14
CA LYS A 7 11.67 17.78 -4.90
C LYS A 7 11.64 17.54 -6.41
N THR A 8 11.26 16.34 -6.83
CA THR A 8 11.23 15.95 -8.25
C THR A 8 9.89 16.31 -8.86
N LEU A 9 8.79 15.90 -8.22
CA LEU A 9 7.43 16.06 -8.71
C LEU A 9 6.97 17.53 -8.71
N LYS A 10 7.41 18.34 -7.74
CA LYS A 10 7.08 19.79 -7.69
C LYS A 10 7.54 20.61 -8.89
N LYS A 11 8.32 20.01 -9.81
CA LYS A 11 8.81 20.67 -11.03
C LYS A 11 7.72 20.70 -12.12
N ASP A 12 6.73 19.84 -12.03
CA ASP A 12 5.60 19.86 -12.94
C ASP A 12 4.70 21.07 -12.62
N LYS A 13 4.32 21.81 -13.65
CA LYS A 13 3.50 23.03 -13.51
C LYS A 13 2.04 22.71 -13.25
N ASP A 14 1.59 21.52 -13.64
CA ASP A 14 0.21 21.07 -13.45
C ASP A 14 0.00 20.46 -12.04
N GLY A 15 1.05 20.36 -11.24
CA GLY A 15 1.04 19.74 -9.91
C GLY A 15 1.37 18.26 -9.96
N PHE A 16 1.08 17.54 -8.88
CA PHE A 16 1.37 16.10 -8.79
C PHE A 16 0.44 15.38 -7.82
N PHE A 17 0.32 14.07 -8.02
CA PHE A 17 -0.17 13.12 -7.03
C PHE A 17 1.02 12.29 -6.53
N LEU A 18 1.14 12.12 -5.22
CA LEU A 18 2.18 11.31 -4.60
C LEU A 18 1.54 10.39 -3.55
N PHE A 19 1.71 9.08 -3.73
CA PHE A 19 1.38 8.06 -2.75
C PHE A 19 2.66 7.58 -2.07
N VAL A 20 2.67 7.59 -0.73
CA VAL A 20 3.80 7.12 0.09
C VAL A 20 3.25 6.11 1.09
N GLU A 21 3.89 4.95 1.16
CA GLU A 21 3.46 3.83 1.99
C GLU A 21 4.52 3.48 3.04
N GLY A 22 4.10 3.37 4.29
CA GLY A 22 4.87 2.79 5.38
C GLY A 22 4.45 1.34 5.63
N SER A 23 4.73 0.43 4.69
CA SER A 23 4.09 -0.89 4.63
C SER A 23 4.52 -1.89 5.72
N LYS A 24 5.71 -1.71 6.32
CA LYS A 24 6.24 -2.69 7.27
C LYS A 24 5.55 -2.69 8.65
N ILE A 25 4.77 -1.65 8.97
CA ILE A 25 3.97 -1.60 10.21
C ILE A 25 3.04 -2.82 10.28
N ASP A 26 2.39 -3.15 9.16
CA ASP A 26 1.49 -4.31 9.03
C ASP A 26 2.24 -5.65 9.22
N TRP A 27 3.41 -5.77 8.60
CA TRP A 27 4.23 -6.99 8.71
C TRP A 27 4.73 -7.21 10.14
N ALA A 28 5.15 -6.14 10.82
CA ALA A 28 5.52 -6.18 12.23
C ALA A 28 4.32 -6.54 13.11
N ALA A 29 3.14 -5.98 12.80
CA ALA A 29 1.91 -6.30 13.51
C ALA A 29 1.54 -7.79 13.36
N HIS A 30 1.60 -8.36 12.16
CA HIS A 30 1.39 -9.81 11.95
C HIS A 30 2.30 -10.69 12.83
N GLY A 31 3.53 -10.24 13.10
CA GLY A 31 4.48 -10.90 14.01
C GLY A 31 4.30 -10.55 15.51
N ASN A 32 3.36 -9.67 15.84
CA ASN A 32 3.19 -9.02 17.14
C ASN A 32 4.48 -8.37 17.65
N ASP A 33 5.33 -7.91 16.74
CA ASP A 33 6.59 -7.23 17.05
C ASP A 33 6.31 -5.78 17.45
N THR A 34 6.15 -5.55 18.76
CA THR A 34 5.89 -4.21 19.30
C THR A 34 6.99 -3.20 18.91
N ILE A 35 8.25 -3.63 18.86
CA ILE A 35 9.38 -2.75 18.48
C ILE A 35 9.35 -2.47 16.99
N GLY A 36 9.04 -3.47 16.15
CA GLY A 36 8.83 -3.30 14.72
C GLY A 36 7.72 -2.31 14.42
N MET A 37 6.54 -2.50 15.02
CA MET A 37 5.39 -1.61 14.85
C MET A 37 5.74 -0.16 15.22
N ILE A 38 6.37 0.07 16.38
CA ILE A 38 6.79 1.41 16.82
C ILE A 38 7.82 2.00 15.85
N SER A 39 8.84 1.22 15.49
CA SER A 39 9.94 1.70 14.64
C SER A 39 9.45 2.13 13.26
N ASP A 40 8.61 1.31 12.61
CA ASP A 40 8.06 1.64 11.29
C ASP A 40 6.98 2.73 11.36
N THR A 41 6.23 2.83 12.47
CA THR A 41 5.31 3.95 12.69
C THR A 41 6.07 5.27 12.79
N LEU A 42 7.18 5.31 13.53
CA LEU A 42 8.04 6.51 13.62
C LEU A 42 8.68 6.86 12.26
N ALA A 43 9.11 5.85 11.50
CA ALA A 43 9.63 6.09 10.15
C ALA A 43 8.55 6.64 9.20
N PHE A 44 7.30 6.19 9.35
CA PHE A 44 6.16 6.76 8.62
C PHE A 44 5.83 8.18 9.09
N ASP A 45 5.88 8.46 10.40
CA ASP A 45 5.70 9.81 10.96
C ASP A 45 6.72 10.81 10.39
N ASP A 46 8.00 10.43 10.29
CA ASP A 46 9.03 11.23 9.62
C ASP A 46 8.67 11.54 8.14
N ALA A 47 8.12 10.56 7.42
CA ALA A 47 7.67 10.74 6.04
C ALA A 47 6.45 11.67 5.95
N VAL A 48 5.51 11.57 6.88
CA VAL A 48 4.35 12.47 7.00
C VAL A 48 4.81 13.88 7.33
N ASN A 49 5.78 14.05 8.23
CA ASN A 49 6.34 15.35 8.59
C ASN A 49 7.00 16.06 7.38
N GLU A 50 7.70 15.32 6.52
CA GLU A 50 8.23 15.86 5.25
C GLU A 50 7.11 16.35 4.32
N ALA A 51 6.04 15.58 4.16
CA ALA A 51 4.89 15.95 3.35
C ALA A 51 4.13 17.15 3.94
N LEU A 52 3.93 17.18 5.26
CA LEU A 52 3.27 18.26 5.98
C LEU A 52 4.08 19.56 5.91
N THR A 53 5.40 19.48 6.06
CA THR A 53 6.29 20.64 5.93
C THR A 53 6.24 21.20 4.51
N PHE A 54 6.26 20.33 3.50
CA PHE A 54 6.07 20.76 2.10
C PHE A 54 4.72 21.47 1.92
N ALA A 55 3.64 20.85 2.39
CA ALA A 55 2.29 21.40 2.20
C ALA A 55 2.07 22.75 2.90
N LYS A 56 2.64 22.94 4.10
CA LYS A 56 2.64 24.22 4.82
C LYS A 56 3.34 25.33 4.03
N ASN A 57 4.46 25.01 3.37
CA ASN A 57 5.22 25.98 2.58
C ASN A 57 4.56 26.28 1.23
N ASP A 58 3.91 25.30 0.63
CA ASP A 58 3.25 25.41 -0.67
C ASP A 58 1.88 26.12 -0.58
N GLY A 59 1.12 25.87 0.48
CA GLY A 59 -0.20 26.47 0.72
C GLY A 59 -1.33 25.93 -0.17
N ASN A 60 -1.02 25.21 -1.25
CA ASN A 60 -1.97 24.65 -2.20
C ASN A 60 -1.92 23.12 -2.25
N THR A 61 -1.35 22.48 -1.24
CA THR A 61 -1.20 21.02 -1.16
C THR A 61 -2.12 20.43 -0.09
N MET A 62 -2.92 19.44 -0.47
CA MET A 62 -3.67 18.60 0.47
C MET A 62 -2.83 17.37 0.85
N VAL A 63 -2.74 17.07 2.15
CA VAL A 63 -2.09 15.87 2.70
C VAL A 63 -3.14 15.04 3.40
N ILE A 64 -3.16 13.75 3.09
CA ILE A 64 -3.97 12.73 3.76
C ILE A 64 -3.01 11.65 4.26
N ALA A 65 -3.06 11.36 5.56
CA ALA A 65 -2.37 10.23 6.19
C ALA A 65 -3.42 9.37 6.90
N VAL A 66 -3.48 8.11 6.54
CA VAL A 66 -4.49 7.14 6.97
C VAL A 66 -3.89 5.75 6.91
N THR A 67 -4.43 4.80 7.66
CA THR A 67 -4.13 3.36 7.52
C THR A 67 -5.24 2.69 6.74
N ASP A 68 -4.94 1.60 6.05
CA ASP A 68 -5.91 0.82 5.29
C ASP A 68 -6.78 -0.08 6.18
N HIS A 69 -6.23 -0.55 7.30
CA HIS A 69 -6.96 -1.29 8.34
C HIS A 69 -6.23 -1.26 9.70
N GLY A 70 -6.86 -1.85 10.72
CA GLY A 70 -6.20 -2.24 11.97
C GLY A 70 -5.53 -3.61 11.87
N ASN A 71 -4.64 -3.94 12.80
CA ASN A 71 -4.00 -5.26 12.87
C ASN A 71 -3.71 -5.66 14.34
N SER A 72 -3.65 -6.97 14.60
CA SER A 72 -3.29 -7.64 15.84
C SER A 72 -4.18 -7.42 17.05
N GLY A 73 -5.08 -6.44 17.00
CA GLY A 73 -5.88 -6.01 18.15
C GLY A 73 -4.99 -5.65 19.34
N ILE A 74 -3.98 -4.81 19.07
CA ILE A 74 -3.00 -4.37 20.06
C ILE A 74 -3.67 -3.58 21.19
N THR A 75 -3.23 -3.81 22.43
CA THR A 75 -3.77 -3.15 23.63
C THR A 75 -2.64 -2.76 24.59
N MET A 76 -2.82 -1.62 25.28
CA MET A 76 -2.05 -1.29 26.47
C MET A 76 -2.71 -1.95 27.68
N GLY A 77 -2.10 -3.01 28.18
CA GLY A 77 -2.67 -3.89 29.19
C GLY A 77 -2.86 -5.29 28.65
N ASN A 78 -2.64 -6.28 29.51
CA ASN A 78 -2.96 -7.68 29.25
C ASN A 78 -3.39 -8.35 30.56
N VAL A 79 -3.48 -9.68 30.56
CA VAL A 79 -3.91 -10.45 31.75
C VAL A 79 -3.08 -10.18 33.01
N ASN A 80 -1.81 -9.74 32.88
CA ASN A 80 -0.94 -9.41 33.99
C ASN A 80 -1.39 -8.15 34.74
N THR A 81 -2.14 -7.27 34.07
CA THR A 81 -2.59 -5.98 34.62
C THR A 81 -4.04 -5.99 35.09
N ASN A 82 -4.74 -7.14 35.02
CA ASN A 82 -6.17 -7.26 35.35
C ASN A 82 -6.54 -6.72 36.75
N SER A 83 -5.65 -6.87 37.73
CA SER A 83 -5.89 -6.50 39.12
C SER A 83 -5.07 -5.30 39.60
N SER A 84 -4.22 -4.74 38.74
CA SER A 84 -3.28 -3.66 39.11
C SER A 84 -3.34 -2.46 38.17
N TYR A 85 -4.32 -2.39 37.26
CA TYR A 85 -4.39 -1.34 36.24
C TYR A 85 -4.41 0.09 36.82
N PRO A 86 -5.04 0.39 37.98
CA PRO A 86 -5.04 1.77 38.52
C PRO A 86 -3.66 2.19 39.04
N GLU A 87 -2.85 1.23 39.50
CA GLU A 87 -1.55 1.49 40.12
C GLU A 87 -0.36 1.26 39.18
N THR A 88 -0.57 0.62 38.02
CA THR A 88 0.50 0.29 37.08
C THR A 88 1.03 1.56 36.42
N PRO A 89 2.28 1.97 36.66
CA PRO A 89 2.82 3.20 36.09
C PRO A 89 3.09 3.03 34.59
N VAL A 90 3.06 4.15 33.84
CA VAL A 90 3.39 4.16 32.39
C VAL A 90 4.75 3.52 32.09
N SER A 91 5.72 3.67 32.99
CA SER A 91 7.05 3.06 32.86
C SER A 91 7.01 1.53 32.74
N ALA A 92 6.02 0.86 33.34
CA ALA A 92 5.85 -0.59 33.25
C ALA A 92 5.54 -1.06 31.81
N TYR A 93 5.03 -0.17 30.95
CA TYR A 93 4.78 -0.45 29.54
C TYR A 93 5.95 -0.04 28.65
N ILE A 94 6.64 1.04 29.00
CA ILE A 94 7.62 1.69 28.11
C ILE A 94 9.06 1.24 28.39
N ASP A 95 9.46 1.09 29.64
CA ASP A 95 10.86 0.80 30.00
C ASP A 95 11.36 -0.54 29.44
N PRO A 96 10.56 -1.62 29.40
CA PRO A 96 10.99 -2.86 28.75
C PRO A 96 11.26 -2.67 27.26
N LEU A 97 10.43 -1.87 26.56
CA LEU A 97 10.56 -1.62 25.13
C LEU A 97 11.81 -0.79 24.80
N LYS A 98 12.14 0.19 25.66
CA LYS A 98 13.32 1.06 25.50
C LYS A 98 14.66 0.31 25.49
N LYS A 99 14.70 -0.91 25.98
CA LYS A 99 15.91 -1.74 25.97
C LYS A 99 16.24 -2.29 24.58
N ALA A 100 15.25 -2.38 23.70
CA ALA A 100 15.46 -2.91 22.36
C ALA A 100 16.32 -1.96 21.52
N LYS A 101 17.29 -2.55 20.80
CA LYS A 101 18.18 -1.86 19.87
C LYS A 101 17.84 -2.17 18.41
N MET A 102 17.08 -3.24 18.17
CA MET A 102 16.64 -3.71 16.87
C MET A 102 15.21 -4.22 16.97
N THR A 103 14.50 -4.23 15.84
CA THR A 103 13.26 -5.00 15.64
C THR A 103 13.57 -6.51 15.72
N VAL A 104 12.54 -7.36 15.80
CA VAL A 104 12.77 -8.80 15.87
C VAL A 104 13.41 -9.31 14.57
N GLU A 105 12.99 -8.78 13.41
CA GLU A 105 13.60 -9.05 12.10
C GLU A 105 15.09 -8.69 12.11
N GLY A 106 15.43 -7.49 12.61
CA GLY A 106 16.80 -7.01 12.71
C GLY A 106 17.67 -7.87 13.63
N ALA A 107 17.16 -8.22 14.82
CA ALA A 107 17.87 -9.07 15.77
C ALA A 107 18.10 -10.48 15.19
N LEU A 108 17.06 -11.11 14.64
CA LEU A 108 17.16 -12.45 14.05
C LEU A 108 18.09 -12.51 12.84
N SER A 109 18.27 -11.42 12.10
CA SER A 109 19.28 -11.35 11.02
C SER A 109 20.71 -11.59 11.50
N LYS A 110 20.96 -11.48 12.82
CA LYS A 110 22.25 -11.75 13.47
C LYS A 110 22.34 -13.15 14.10
N LEU A 111 21.26 -13.93 14.09
CA LEU A 111 21.24 -15.26 14.67
C LEU A 111 22.07 -16.22 13.82
N LYS A 112 23.02 -16.90 14.46
CA LYS A 112 23.82 -17.95 13.82
C LYS A 112 22.96 -19.19 13.55
N PRO A 113 23.24 -19.97 12.50
CA PRO A 113 22.48 -21.19 12.21
C PRO A 113 22.46 -22.22 13.35
N ASP A 114 23.49 -22.24 14.19
CA ASP A 114 23.61 -23.14 15.36
C ASP A 114 22.98 -22.57 16.64
N HIS A 115 22.40 -21.37 16.57
CA HIS A 115 21.83 -20.61 17.68
C HIS A 115 22.79 -20.35 18.86
N SER A 116 24.11 -20.51 18.67
CA SER A 116 25.10 -20.34 19.74
C SER A 116 25.11 -18.93 20.34
N ASN A 117 24.64 -17.92 19.60
CA ASN A 117 24.53 -16.54 20.03
C ASN A 117 23.10 -16.09 20.37
N LEU A 118 22.17 -17.01 20.63
CA LEU A 118 20.76 -16.70 20.89
C LEU A 118 20.55 -15.66 21.99
N LYS A 119 21.31 -15.72 23.09
CA LYS A 119 21.20 -14.75 24.19
C LYS A 119 21.63 -13.34 23.77
N GLU A 120 22.67 -13.22 22.95
CA GLU A 120 23.13 -11.93 22.42
C GLU A 120 22.08 -11.33 21.47
N VAL A 121 21.50 -12.17 20.62
CA VAL A 121 20.41 -11.79 19.72
C VAL A 121 19.16 -11.35 20.49
N ALA A 122 18.78 -12.10 21.54
CA ALA A 122 17.66 -11.75 22.40
C ALA A 122 17.88 -10.38 23.08
N ALA A 123 19.11 -10.11 23.54
CA ALA A 123 19.47 -8.83 24.12
C ALA A 123 19.38 -7.66 23.12
N LEU A 124 19.67 -7.87 21.83
CA LEU A 124 19.46 -6.84 20.79
C LEU A 124 17.99 -6.44 20.66
N TYR A 125 17.07 -7.36 20.94
CA TYR A 125 15.63 -7.11 20.96
C TYR A 125 15.11 -6.66 22.33
N GLY A 126 15.99 -6.37 23.30
CA GLY A 126 15.58 -5.87 24.63
C GLY A 126 15.31 -6.96 25.67
N LEU A 127 15.57 -8.23 25.34
CA LEU A 127 15.53 -9.36 26.27
C LEU A 127 16.92 -9.61 26.88
N ASP A 128 17.48 -8.58 27.54
CA ASP A 128 18.86 -8.55 28.05
C ASP A 128 19.10 -9.35 29.34
N ASN A 129 18.02 -9.76 30.01
CA ASN A 129 18.03 -10.48 31.28
C ASN A 129 17.08 -11.69 31.24
N LEU A 130 17.35 -12.65 30.36
CA LEU A 130 16.57 -13.89 30.28
C LEU A 130 16.72 -14.72 31.56
N THR A 131 15.60 -15.16 32.11
CA THR A 131 15.56 -16.19 33.14
C THR A 131 15.94 -17.56 32.57
N SER A 132 16.22 -18.53 33.44
CA SER A 132 16.47 -19.92 33.03
C SER A 132 15.29 -20.52 32.27
N GLU A 133 14.05 -20.19 32.67
CA GLU A 133 12.83 -20.65 32.00
C GLU A 133 12.68 -20.03 30.60
N GLU A 134 12.86 -18.71 30.46
CA GLU A 134 12.80 -18.04 29.16
C GLU A 134 13.91 -18.54 28.23
N THR A 135 15.12 -18.77 28.76
CA THR A 135 16.23 -19.36 28.00
C THR A 135 15.86 -20.75 27.46
N ALA A 136 15.26 -21.60 28.30
CA ALA A 136 14.82 -22.93 27.89
C ALA A 136 13.72 -22.88 26.82
N LYS A 137 12.75 -21.95 26.95
CA LYS A 137 11.69 -21.72 25.93
C LYS A 137 12.28 -21.29 24.59
N LEU A 138 13.17 -20.29 24.60
CA LEU A 138 13.82 -19.80 23.39
C LEU A 138 14.71 -20.84 22.71
N THR A 139 15.31 -21.75 23.48
CA THR A 139 16.20 -22.81 22.93
C THR A 139 15.40 -23.97 22.33
N SER A 140 14.20 -24.25 22.85
CA SER A 140 13.38 -25.40 22.43
C SER A 140 12.31 -25.06 21.38
N THR A 141 12.00 -23.78 21.17
CA THR A 141 11.00 -23.35 20.18
C THR A 141 11.47 -23.55 18.74
N LYS A 142 10.51 -23.86 17.85
CA LYS A 142 10.72 -23.87 16.39
C LYS A 142 10.69 -22.47 15.78
N ASN A 143 10.13 -21.50 16.49
CA ASN A 143 10.01 -20.12 16.04
C ASN A 143 10.52 -19.19 17.14
N VAL A 144 11.82 -18.89 17.08
CA VAL A 144 12.51 -18.00 18.03
C VAL A 144 11.89 -16.60 18.01
N GLY A 145 11.57 -16.07 16.83
CA GLY A 145 11.00 -14.74 16.67
C GLY A 145 9.67 -14.58 17.39
N ALA A 146 8.73 -15.50 17.16
CA ALA A 146 7.41 -15.45 17.80
C ALA A 146 7.50 -15.54 19.34
N GLU A 147 8.44 -16.33 19.87
CA GLU A 147 8.65 -16.41 21.31
C GLU A 147 9.30 -15.12 21.85
N MET A 148 10.26 -14.52 21.12
CA MET A 148 10.86 -13.24 21.50
C MET A 148 9.83 -12.10 21.55
N THR A 149 8.97 -11.97 20.53
CA THR A 149 7.94 -10.92 20.51
C THR A 149 6.95 -11.09 21.65
N LYS A 150 6.52 -12.34 21.93
CA LYS A 150 5.64 -12.66 23.06
C LYS A 150 6.27 -12.33 24.41
N LEU A 151 7.54 -12.68 24.63
CA LEU A 151 8.24 -12.39 25.87
C LEU A 151 8.35 -10.88 26.11
N LEU A 152 8.74 -10.11 25.09
CA LEU A 152 8.87 -8.66 25.22
C LEU A 152 7.51 -7.98 25.44
N ALA A 153 6.48 -8.38 24.68
CA ALA A 153 5.13 -7.87 24.86
C ALA A 153 4.61 -8.13 26.28
N ASN A 154 4.84 -9.33 26.82
CA ASN A 154 4.47 -9.67 28.19
C ASN A 154 5.21 -8.82 29.23
N ARG A 155 6.53 -8.60 29.04
CA ARG A 155 7.33 -7.72 29.93
C ARG A 155 6.83 -6.27 29.90
N ALA A 156 6.37 -5.82 28.74
CA ALA A 156 5.80 -4.50 28.51
C ALA A 156 4.28 -4.40 28.76
N ASN A 157 3.64 -5.46 29.28
CA ASN A 157 2.20 -5.51 29.50
C ASN A 157 1.37 -5.14 28.26
N ILE A 158 1.87 -5.43 27.05
CA ILE A 158 1.16 -5.24 25.79
C ILE A 158 0.39 -6.53 25.47
N GLY A 159 -0.88 -6.36 25.09
CA GLY A 159 -1.77 -7.45 24.69
C GLY A 159 -2.01 -7.44 23.19
N PHE A 160 -2.19 -8.64 22.62
CA PHE A 160 -2.58 -8.85 21.23
C PHE A 160 -3.67 -9.93 21.19
N THR A 161 -4.70 -9.73 20.38
CA THR A 161 -5.83 -10.67 20.26
C THR A 161 -5.71 -11.58 19.04
N THR A 162 -4.94 -11.17 18.03
CA THR A 162 -4.70 -11.91 16.80
C THR A 162 -3.31 -11.56 16.26
N GLY A 163 -2.90 -12.22 15.17
CA GLY A 163 -1.78 -11.79 14.32
C GLY A 163 -2.29 -11.48 12.91
N GLY A 164 -3.51 -10.96 12.79
CA GLY A 164 -4.18 -10.66 11.54
C GLY A 164 -4.95 -9.34 11.63
N HIS A 165 -5.60 -8.96 10.53
CA HIS A 165 -6.27 -7.67 10.45
C HIS A 165 -7.47 -7.59 11.40
N THR A 166 -7.80 -6.38 11.81
CA THR A 166 -8.94 -6.06 12.68
C THR A 166 -9.84 -5.02 12.00
N GLY A 167 -11.11 -4.97 12.40
CA GLY A 167 -12.20 -4.29 11.68
C GLY A 167 -12.69 -3.00 12.32
N GLU A 168 -11.92 -2.41 13.24
CA GLU A 168 -12.22 -1.12 13.82
C GLU A 168 -12.10 0.03 12.81
N ASP A 169 -12.78 1.13 13.11
CA ASP A 169 -12.54 2.40 12.44
C ASP A 169 -11.10 2.86 12.67
N VAL A 170 -10.51 3.45 11.63
CA VAL A 170 -9.12 3.90 11.64
C VAL A 170 -9.02 5.42 11.64
N PHE A 171 -7.91 5.95 12.18
CA PHE A 171 -7.71 7.39 12.24
C PHE A 171 -7.39 7.99 10.88
N LEU A 172 -8.12 9.06 10.54
CA LEU A 172 -7.86 9.91 9.39
C LEU A 172 -7.16 11.20 9.84
N TYR A 173 -5.93 11.41 9.37
CA TYR A 173 -5.20 12.66 9.51
C TYR A 173 -5.22 13.42 8.18
N SER A 174 -5.58 14.70 8.22
CA SER A 174 -5.68 15.50 7.01
C SER A 174 -5.28 16.96 7.22
N TYR A 175 -4.57 17.53 6.24
CA TYR A 175 -4.10 18.91 6.22
C TYR A 175 -4.27 19.53 4.82
N GLY A 176 -4.37 20.86 4.77
CA GLY A 176 -4.42 21.63 3.52
C GLY A 176 -5.84 21.99 3.06
N PRO A 177 -5.97 22.65 1.89
CA PRO A 177 -7.26 23.07 1.36
C PRO A 177 -8.15 21.86 1.04
N SER A 178 -9.48 22.02 1.21
CA SER A 178 -10.50 21.00 0.92
C SER A 178 -10.32 19.65 1.62
N LYS A 179 -9.50 19.59 2.68
CA LYS A 179 -9.19 18.37 3.42
C LYS A 179 -10.46 17.68 3.97
N PRO A 180 -10.55 16.33 3.90
CA PRO A 180 -11.64 15.60 4.55
C PRO A 180 -11.60 15.77 6.08
N THR A 181 -12.77 15.80 6.72
CA THR A 181 -12.90 15.81 8.19
C THR A 181 -14.12 14.98 8.60
N GLY A 182 -14.15 14.54 9.87
CA GLY A 182 -15.21 13.69 10.40
C GLY A 182 -15.02 12.21 10.07
N LEU A 183 -16.11 11.44 10.16
CA LEU A 183 -16.16 10.04 9.75
C LEU A 183 -16.30 9.95 8.23
N VAL A 184 -15.38 9.25 7.57
CA VAL A 184 -15.29 9.18 6.12
C VAL A 184 -15.07 7.74 5.69
N GLU A 185 -15.85 7.28 4.73
CA GLU A 185 -15.66 5.99 4.08
C GLU A 185 -14.37 5.98 3.26
N ASN A 186 -13.62 4.88 3.28
CA ASN A 186 -12.37 4.77 2.52
C ASN A 186 -12.56 5.06 1.02
N THR A 187 -13.71 4.66 0.44
CA THR A 187 -14.06 4.90 -0.96
C THR A 187 -14.27 6.38 -1.31
N ASP A 188 -14.61 7.21 -0.32
CA ASP A 188 -14.82 8.64 -0.53
C ASP A 188 -13.51 9.42 -0.58
N LEU A 189 -12.41 8.90 -0.01
CA LEU A 189 -11.10 9.54 -0.08
C LEU A 189 -10.65 9.72 -1.54
N ALA A 190 -10.83 8.69 -2.38
CA ALA A 190 -10.50 8.77 -3.80
C ALA A 190 -11.29 9.86 -4.53
N LYS A 191 -12.58 9.99 -4.21
CA LYS A 191 -13.45 11.02 -4.80
C LYS A 191 -13.02 12.42 -4.39
N LYS A 192 -12.73 12.63 -3.10
CA LYS A 192 -12.26 13.91 -2.58
C LYS A 192 -10.90 14.31 -3.14
N MET A 193 -9.98 13.35 -3.31
CA MET A 193 -8.69 13.58 -3.96
C MET A 193 -8.87 14.00 -5.43
N ALA A 194 -9.76 13.33 -6.17
CA ALA A 194 -10.07 13.70 -7.55
C ALA A 194 -10.71 15.09 -7.67
N GLU A 195 -11.67 15.40 -6.80
CA GLU A 195 -12.31 16.72 -6.72
C GLU A 195 -11.27 17.82 -6.45
N PHE A 196 -10.38 17.60 -5.47
CA PHE A 196 -9.29 18.52 -5.17
C PHE A 196 -8.34 18.74 -6.36
N MET A 197 -8.03 17.68 -7.11
CA MET A 197 -7.23 17.74 -8.34
C MET A 197 -8.01 18.26 -9.56
N GLY A 198 -9.30 18.60 -9.42
CA GLY A 198 -10.09 19.20 -10.48
C GLY A 198 -10.59 18.24 -11.56
N PHE A 199 -10.71 16.94 -11.26
CA PHE A 199 -11.29 15.98 -12.20
C PHE A 199 -12.32 15.03 -11.56
N ASP A 200 -13.11 14.39 -12.43
CA ASP A 200 -14.19 13.48 -12.05
C ASP A 200 -13.82 12.05 -12.45
N LEU A 201 -13.77 11.14 -11.46
CA LEU A 201 -13.37 9.75 -11.66
C LEU A 201 -14.32 8.98 -12.59
N GLN A 202 -15.63 9.24 -12.54
CA GLN A 202 -16.60 8.56 -13.38
C GLN A 202 -16.50 9.04 -14.83
N LYS A 203 -16.38 10.35 -15.05
CA LYS A 203 -16.15 10.93 -16.39
C LYS A 203 -14.82 10.45 -16.97
N LEU A 204 -13.78 10.33 -16.15
CA LEU A 204 -12.50 9.78 -16.57
C LEU A 204 -12.62 8.30 -16.95
N SER A 205 -13.27 7.50 -16.11
CA SER A 205 -13.54 6.08 -16.39
C SER A 205 -14.29 5.89 -17.71
N ASN A 206 -15.33 6.69 -17.95
CA ASN A 206 -16.10 6.67 -19.19
C ASN A 206 -15.26 7.04 -20.42
N LYS A 207 -14.21 7.86 -20.26
CA LYS A 207 -13.27 8.19 -21.34
C LYS A 207 -12.19 7.12 -21.54
N LEU A 208 -11.78 6.43 -20.48
CA LEU A 208 -10.68 5.46 -20.53
C LEU A 208 -11.14 4.04 -20.89
N TYR A 209 -12.39 3.69 -20.58
CA TYR A 209 -12.89 2.32 -20.67
C TYR A 209 -14.24 2.26 -21.41
N MET A 210 -14.26 2.72 -22.65
CA MET A 210 -15.41 2.54 -23.54
C MET A 210 -15.43 1.12 -24.09
N ASN A 211 -16.60 0.48 -24.17
CA ASN A 211 -16.72 -0.80 -24.85
C ASN A 211 -16.25 -0.68 -26.31
N ALA A 212 -15.24 -1.46 -26.69
CA ALA A 212 -14.58 -1.35 -27.99
C ALA A 212 -15.52 -1.74 -29.13
N LYS A 213 -16.28 -2.82 -28.97
CA LYS A 213 -17.26 -3.28 -29.97
C LYS A 213 -18.26 -2.18 -30.27
N ASP A 214 -18.96 -1.69 -29.26
CA ASP A 214 -19.99 -0.65 -29.42
C ASP A 214 -19.41 0.62 -30.03
N SER A 215 -18.20 1.01 -29.60
CA SER A 215 -17.54 2.23 -30.05
C SER A 215 -17.14 2.18 -31.53
N PHE A 216 -16.64 1.02 -32.01
CA PHE A 216 -16.22 0.85 -33.39
C PHE A 216 -17.40 0.55 -34.33
N GLU A 217 -18.38 -0.24 -33.88
CA GLU A 217 -19.58 -0.55 -34.67
C GLU A 217 -20.41 0.71 -34.93
N LYS A 218 -20.53 1.62 -33.94
CA LYS A 218 -21.13 2.96 -34.15
C LYS A 218 -20.42 3.79 -35.22
N LYS A 219 -19.13 3.54 -35.47
CA LYS A 219 -18.35 4.17 -36.56
C LYS A 219 -18.40 3.39 -37.88
N GLY A 220 -19.20 2.32 -37.96
CA GLY A 220 -19.38 1.49 -39.15
C GLY A 220 -18.26 0.47 -39.40
N TYR A 221 -17.55 0.04 -38.36
CA TYR A 221 -16.61 -1.08 -38.45
C TYR A 221 -17.33 -2.40 -38.16
N SER A 222 -16.92 -3.48 -38.81
CA SER A 222 -17.19 -4.83 -38.31
C SER A 222 -16.12 -5.23 -37.31
N THR A 223 -16.51 -5.88 -36.21
CA THR A 223 -15.59 -6.18 -35.10
C THR A 223 -15.55 -7.67 -34.79
N ARG A 224 -14.42 -8.15 -34.29
CA ARG A 224 -14.27 -9.48 -33.69
C ARG A 224 -13.17 -9.46 -32.64
N ILE A 225 -13.20 -10.44 -31.76
CA ILE A 225 -12.09 -10.74 -30.85
C ILE A 225 -11.28 -11.88 -31.47
N ASP A 226 -9.97 -11.70 -31.56
CA ASP A 226 -9.01 -12.72 -31.95
C ASP A 226 -8.44 -13.38 -30.69
N VAL A 227 -8.71 -14.66 -30.51
CA VAL A 227 -8.21 -15.49 -29.41
C VAL A 227 -7.42 -16.68 -29.93
N THR A 228 -6.86 -16.59 -31.15
CA THR A 228 -5.97 -17.65 -31.66
C THR A 228 -4.78 -17.85 -30.73
N ASP A 229 -4.27 -16.79 -30.09
CA ASP A 229 -3.43 -16.89 -28.91
C ASP A 229 -4.25 -16.53 -27.65
N PRO A 230 -4.63 -17.50 -26.81
CA PRO A 230 -5.44 -17.25 -25.62
C PRO A 230 -4.72 -16.38 -24.57
N ASN A 231 -3.39 -16.33 -24.60
CA ASN A 231 -2.60 -15.48 -23.70
C ASN A 231 -2.46 -14.04 -24.22
N ASN A 232 -2.70 -13.82 -25.52
CA ASN A 232 -2.63 -12.51 -26.16
C ASN A 232 -3.87 -12.21 -27.01
N PRO A 233 -5.07 -12.09 -26.41
CA PRO A 233 -6.27 -11.71 -27.15
C PRO A 233 -6.10 -10.34 -27.84
N VAL A 234 -6.67 -10.20 -29.03
CA VAL A 234 -6.62 -8.95 -29.80
C VAL A 234 -8.02 -8.55 -30.25
N PHE A 235 -8.43 -7.33 -29.95
CA PHE A 235 -9.62 -6.76 -30.56
C PHE A 235 -9.31 -6.31 -31.99
N VAL A 236 -10.14 -6.74 -32.94
CA VAL A 236 -9.98 -6.47 -34.37
C VAL A 236 -11.21 -5.73 -34.89
N ALA A 237 -11.01 -4.55 -35.47
CA ALA A 237 -12.06 -3.81 -36.17
C ALA A 237 -11.68 -3.62 -37.65
N LYS A 238 -12.63 -3.78 -38.57
CA LYS A 238 -12.42 -3.63 -40.03
C LYS A 238 -13.45 -2.70 -40.65
N LYS A 239 -12.99 -1.81 -41.53
CA LYS A 239 -13.86 -0.95 -42.37
C LYS A 239 -13.22 -0.78 -43.75
N GLY A 240 -13.85 -1.37 -44.76
CA GLY A 240 -13.25 -1.46 -46.11
C GLY A 240 -11.89 -2.16 -46.06
N GLN A 241 -10.85 -1.50 -46.57
CA GLN A 241 -9.47 -2.00 -46.57
C GLN A 241 -8.69 -1.69 -45.28
N GLN A 242 -9.28 -0.95 -44.34
CA GLN A 242 -8.65 -0.63 -43.07
C GLN A 242 -8.94 -1.72 -42.04
N LYS A 243 -7.88 -2.16 -41.36
CA LYS A 243 -7.96 -3.04 -40.19
C LYS A 243 -7.29 -2.36 -39.00
N VAL A 244 -7.95 -2.36 -37.86
CA VAL A 244 -7.42 -1.89 -36.57
C VAL A 244 -7.28 -3.09 -35.66
N GLU A 245 -6.15 -3.17 -34.96
CA GLU A 245 -5.85 -4.18 -33.96
C GLU A 245 -5.46 -3.49 -32.65
N LEU A 246 -6.07 -3.95 -31.57
CA LEU A 246 -5.92 -3.43 -30.21
C LEU A 246 -5.63 -4.62 -29.29
N PRO A 247 -4.34 -4.91 -29.03
CA PRO A 247 -3.95 -6.04 -28.18
C PRO A 247 -4.36 -5.82 -26.73
N ALA A 248 -4.76 -6.89 -26.04
CA ALA A 248 -5.09 -6.84 -24.62
C ALA A 248 -3.87 -6.44 -23.78
N ASN A 249 -4.12 -5.63 -22.75
CA ASN A 249 -3.14 -5.16 -21.77
C ASN A 249 -1.95 -4.40 -22.40
N LYS A 250 -2.17 -3.77 -23.57
CA LYS A 250 -1.19 -2.89 -24.22
C LYS A 250 -1.74 -1.49 -24.40
N ASN A 251 -0.84 -0.52 -24.47
CA ASN A 251 -1.12 0.89 -24.71
C ASN A 251 -0.85 1.29 -26.18
N ILE A 252 -1.15 0.39 -27.12
CA ILE A 252 -0.88 0.60 -28.55
C ILE A 252 -2.13 0.38 -29.40
N VAL A 253 -2.22 1.13 -30.48
CA VAL A 253 -3.21 0.95 -31.56
C VAL A 253 -2.45 0.64 -32.84
N ILE A 254 -2.80 -0.47 -33.50
CA ILE A 254 -2.17 -0.89 -34.75
C ILE A 254 -3.19 -0.72 -35.88
N SER A 255 -2.92 0.20 -36.81
CA SER A 255 -3.74 0.43 -37.99
C SER A 255 -3.04 -0.12 -39.24
N LYS A 256 -3.72 -0.99 -39.97
CA LYS A 256 -3.24 -1.68 -41.17
C LYS A 256 -4.09 -1.33 -42.38
N THR A 257 -3.44 -1.07 -43.50
CA THR A 257 -4.00 -0.96 -44.85
C THR A 257 -3.16 -1.81 -45.80
N PRO A 258 -3.58 -2.07 -47.05
CA PRO A 258 -2.78 -2.85 -48.00
C PRO A 258 -1.38 -2.26 -48.27
N LYS A 259 -1.19 -0.95 -48.02
CA LYS A 259 0.06 -0.24 -48.30
C LYS A 259 0.88 0.09 -47.05
N SER A 260 0.33 -0.06 -45.84
CA SER A 260 1.03 0.37 -44.62
C SER A 260 0.52 -0.30 -43.34
N THR A 261 1.41 -0.50 -42.39
CA THR A 261 1.09 -0.78 -40.99
C THR A 261 1.65 0.35 -40.14
N LYS A 262 0.81 0.95 -39.29
CA LYS A 262 1.20 2.02 -38.36
C LYS A 262 0.82 1.61 -36.95
N GLN A 263 1.77 1.75 -36.04
CA GLN A 263 1.54 1.59 -34.61
C GLN A 263 1.61 2.95 -33.94
N LYS A 264 0.68 3.23 -33.03
CA LYS A 264 0.68 4.45 -32.24
C LYS A 264 0.47 4.10 -30.77
N GLU A 265 1.32 4.66 -29.91
CA GLU A 265 1.16 4.59 -28.46
C GLU A 265 0.08 5.56 -27.98
N ILE A 266 -0.65 5.15 -26.94
CA ILE A 266 -1.72 5.90 -26.29
C ILE A 266 -1.45 5.96 -24.78
N ASN A 267 -2.06 6.92 -24.11
CA ASN A 267 -1.87 7.21 -22.68
C ASN A 267 -2.79 6.34 -21.79
N ALA A 268 -3.24 5.19 -22.30
CA ALA A 268 -4.16 4.29 -21.61
C ALA A 268 -3.94 2.87 -22.12
N ILE A 269 -4.35 1.89 -21.32
CA ILE A 269 -4.23 0.47 -21.67
C ILE A 269 -5.57 -0.02 -22.23
N THR A 270 -5.52 -0.80 -23.29
CA THR A 270 -6.66 -1.58 -23.77
C THR A 270 -6.88 -2.77 -22.85
N VAL A 271 -8.06 -2.89 -22.24
CA VAL A 271 -8.36 -3.93 -21.24
C VAL A 271 -9.27 -4.99 -21.84
N TYR A 272 -8.97 -6.26 -21.58
CA TYR A 272 -9.83 -7.39 -21.93
C TYR A 272 -10.26 -8.10 -20.64
N ASN A 273 -11.57 -8.24 -20.42
CA ASN A 273 -12.10 -8.87 -19.19
C ASN A 273 -12.45 -10.36 -19.37
N GLY A 274 -11.97 -11.00 -20.44
CA GLY A 274 -12.33 -12.38 -20.80
C GLY A 274 -13.56 -12.50 -21.69
N LYS A 275 -14.30 -11.40 -21.91
CA LYS A 275 -15.48 -11.36 -22.79
C LYS A 275 -15.45 -10.17 -23.74
N ASP A 276 -15.20 -8.98 -23.21
CA ASP A 276 -15.28 -7.70 -23.90
C ASP A 276 -13.96 -6.94 -23.79
N PHE A 277 -13.71 -6.10 -24.80
CA PHE A 277 -12.60 -5.15 -24.81
C PHE A 277 -13.06 -3.75 -24.43
N TYR A 278 -12.24 -3.07 -23.65
CA TYR A 278 -12.43 -1.69 -23.24
C TYR A 278 -11.24 -0.85 -23.69
N ILE A 279 -11.54 0.30 -24.31
CA ILE A 279 -10.54 1.18 -24.91
C ILE A 279 -10.74 2.62 -24.48
N SER A 280 -9.68 3.40 -24.56
CA SER A 280 -9.76 4.84 -24.32
C SER A 280 -10.33 5.58 -25.54
N GLU A 281 -10.88 6.76 -25.28
CA GLU A 281 -11.31 7.71 -26.31
C GLU A 281 -10.15 8.06 -27.25
N GLN A 282 -8.93 8.17 -26.72
CA GLN A 282 -7.73 8.40 -27.51
C GLN A 282 -7.45 7.23 -28.47
N ALA A 283 -7.64 5.99 -28.03
CA ALA A 283 -7.50 4.82 -28.90
C ALA A 283 -8.49 4.88 -30.08
N LEU A 284 -9.75 5.23 -29.80
CA LEU A 284 -10.79 5.38 -30.82
C LEU A 284 -10.52 6.55 -31.78
N LYS A 285 -9.89 7.63 -31.30
CA LYS A 285 -9.48 8.80 -32.11
C LYS A 285 -8.17 8.57 -32.88
N ALA A 286 -7.34 7.61 -32.47
CA ALA A 286 -6.11 7.25 -33.17
C ALA A 286 -6.36 6.59 -34.53
N VAL A 287 -7.57 6.06 -34.73
CA VAL A 287 -8.04 5.48 -35.98
C VAL A 287 -8.63 6.59 -36.87
N LYS A 288 -7.94 6.88 -37.98
CA LYS A 288 -8.37 7.84 -39.02
C LYS A 288 -9.15 7.13 -40.12
#